data_AF-A0AAV5RHF2-F1
#
_entry.id   AF-A0AAV5RHF2-F1
#
_cell.length_a   1.000
_cell.length_b   1.000
_cell.length_c   1.000
_cell.angle_alpha   90.00
_cell.angle_beta   90.00
_cell.angle_gamma   90.00
#
_symmetry.space_group_name_H-M   'P 1'
#
loop_
_entity.id
_entity.type
_entity.pdbx_description
1 polymer ?
#
loop_
_entity_poly.entity_id
_entity_poly.type
_entity_poly.pdbx_seq_one_letter_code
_entity_poly.pdbx_strand_id
1 'polypeptide(L)'
;MSEAAVQGQRLAVLATNSAEMAREPSLTASNNETLNLQPAAATAEPVSEAASQTAGIIVEPAQISNPVLDSVSQFERRFVGTVEYEPKKLLLKSHELHYNCVLQVCISQEHLNANNDKRELWGTEVYTDDSDLVCVLRHLGHTFTNEDLCVDLLILPQLRAYQGSLKSGLVSRSWDKHDGISYMVLNIKSMPQGWCKKVFNTQTEDYVWF
;
A
#
# COMPACT_ATOMS: atom_id res chain seq x y z
N MET A 1 -35.86 -53.90 -23.81
CA MET A 1 -34.53 -53.54 -23.29
C MET A 1 -34.68 -52.14 -22.69
N SER A 2 -35.21 -52.07 -21.46
CA SER A 2 -34.48 -51.99 -20.17
C SER A 2 -34.10 -50.53 -19.88
N GLU A 3 -34.82 -49.79 -19.02
CA GLU A 3 -34.89 -49.86 -17.55
C GLU A 3 -33.79 -49.01 -16.87
N ALA A 4 -34.21 -48.42 -15.75
CA ALA A 4 -33.65 -47.28 -15.04
C ALA A 4 -32.30 -47.50 -14.33
N ALA A 5 -31.64 -46.38 -13.99
CA ALA A 5 -30.72 -46.21 -12.86
C ALA A 5 -30.92 -44.75 -12.38
N VAL A 6 -31.37 -44.39 -11.17
CA VAL A 6 -31.05 -44.78 -9.77
C VAL A 6 -29.64 -44.36 -9.33
N GLN A 7 -29.59 -43.77 -8.12
CA GLN A 7 -28.47 -43.42 -7.23
C GLN A 7 -27.97 -41.97 -7.34
N GLY A 8 -27.93 -41.13 -6.30
CA GLY A 8 -28.22 -41.28 -4.87
C GLY A 8 -27.74 -40.03 -4.10
N GLN A 9 -28.49 -39.66 -3.04
CA GLN A 9 -28.10 -39.08 -1.73
C GLN A 9 -26.92 -38.06 -1.64
N ARG A 10 -27.00 -36.98 -0.85
CA ARG A 10 -27.08 -37.00 0.63
C ARG A 10 -27.38 -35.62 1.25
N LEU A 11 -28.23 -35.62 2.28
CA LEU A 11 -28.50 -34.53 3.23
C LEU A 11 -27.36 -34.35 4.26
N ALA A 12 -27.13 -33.10 4.69
CA ALA A 12 -26.83 -32.63 6.06
C ALA A 12 -26.68 -31.08 5.96
N VAL A 13 -27.09 -30.20 6.88
CA VAL A 13 -26.75 -30.07 8.31
C VAL A 13 -27.81 -29.12 8.92
N LEU A 14 -28.68 -29.60 9.81
CA LEU A 14 -28.74 -29.29 11.25
C LEU A 14 -28.50 -27.83 11.65
N ALA A 15 -29.59 -27.10 11.85
CA ALA A 15 -29.63 -25.87 12.62
C ALA A 15 -29.93 -26.21 14.09
N THR A 16 -28.99 -25.89 14.99
CA THR A 16 -29.25 -25.59 16.40
C THR A 16 -28.11 -24.72 16.93
N ASN A 17 -28.40 -23.48 17.28
CA ASN A 17 -27.60 -22.74 18.25
C ASN A 17 -28.52 -22.31 19.39
N SER A 18 -28.24 -22.85 20.57
CA SER A 18 -28.75 -22.43 21.87
C SER A 18 -27.63 -21.70 22.62
N ALA A 19 -28.02 -20.95 23.66
CA ALA A 19 -27.25 -20.02 24.50
C ALA A 19 -27.27 -18.58 23.94
N GLU A 20 -27.55 -17.53 24.73
CA GLU A 20 -27.29 -17.36 26.15
C GLU A 20 -28.22 -16.31 26.77
N MET A 21 -28.52 -16.55 28.05
CA MET A 21 -29.37 -15.79 28.94
C MET A 21 -28.47 -14.98 29.87
N ALA A 22 -28.69 -13.65 29.97
CA ALA A 22 -28.89 -12.93 31.23
C ALA A 22 -28.41 -11.46 31.24
N ARG A 23 -29.20 -10.67 31.99
CA ARG A 23 -28.92 -9.43 32.74
C ARG A 23 -29.24 -8.08 32.09
N GLU A 24 -30.26 -7.46 32.70
CA GLU A 24 -30.70 -6.07 32.58
C GLU A 24 -29.62 -5.05 33.04
N PRO A 25 -29.82 -3.75 32.77
CA PRO A 25 -30.33 -2.93 33.88
C PRO A 25 -31.36 -1.86 33.48
N SER A 26 -32.28 -1.61 34.41
CA SER A 26 -33.26 -0.54 34.44
C SER A 26 -32.71 0.72 35.15
N LEU A 27 -33.37 1.83 34.84
CA LEU A 27 -33.10 3.24 35.15
C LEU A 27 -33.15 3.58 36.65
N THR A 28 -32.43 4.63 37.10
CA THR A 28 -33.01 5.92 37.57
C THR A 28 -32.00 6.86 38.26
N ALA A 29 -31.97 8.09 37.75
CA ALA A 29 -31.95 9.42 38.38
C ALA A 29 -31.15 9.78 39.66
N SER A 30 -30.61 11.00 39.55
CA SER A 30 -30.54 12.07 40.57
C SER A 30 -29.27 12.15 41.42
N ASN A 31 -28.50 13.24 41.25
CA ASN A 31 -28.53 14.40 42.16
C ASN A 31 -27.67 15.54 41.63
N ASN A 32 -28.23 16.75 41.69
CA ASN A 32 -27.64 18.05 41.37
C ASN A 32 -27.09 18.69 42.67
N GLU A 33 -26.46 19.87 42.53
CA GLU A 33 -25.92 20.80 43.57
C GLU A 33 -24.39 20.73 43.82
N THR A 34 -23.58 21.79 43.84
CA THR A 34 -23.80 23.25 43.69
C THR A 34 -22.46 23.96 43.39
N LEU A 35 -22.55 25.00 42.58
CA LEU A 35 -21.68 26.16 42.29
C LEU A 35 -20.42 26.41 43.16
N ASN A 36 -19.28 26.73 42.51
CA ASN A 36 -18.49 27.91 42.91
C ASN A 36 -17.66 28.54 41.77
N LEU A 37 -18.20 29.65 41.25
CA LEU A 37 -17.61 30.93 40.81
C LEU A 37 -16.13 31.03 40.30
N GLN A 38 -16.03 31.45 39.04
CA GLN A 38 -14.93 32.19 38.35
C GLN A 38 -14.75 33.63 38.92
N PRO A 39 -13.65 34.38 38.65
CA PRO A 39 -13.36 35.11 37.38
C PRO A 39 -11.84 35.12 37.02
N ALA A 40 -11.27 35.59 35.91
CA ALA A 40 -11.54 36.65 34.94
C ALA A 40 -10.63 36.35 33.70
N ALA A 41 -11.07 36.42 32.43
CA ALA A 41 -11.22 37.61 31.56
C ALA A 41 -10.23 37.59 30.37
N ALA A 42 -10.70 38.16 29.23
CA ALA A 42 -10.07 38.41 27.92
C ALA A 42 -10.34 37.33 26.84
N THR A 43 -11.47 37.37 26.12
CA THR A 43 -11.81 38.23 24.96
C THR A 43 -11.01 37.90 23.68
N ALA A 44 -11.62 37.16 22.75
CA ALA A 44 -11.87 37.55 21.35
C ALA A 44 -12.29 36.32 20.49
N GLU A 45 -13.48 36.39 19.90
CA GLU A 45 -13.89 35.72 18.64
C GLU A 45 -14.00 36.83 17.58
N PRO A 46 -14.07 36.60 16.25
CA PRO A 46 -13.92 35.37 15.44
C PRO A 46 -12.86 35.59 14.32
N VAL A 47 -12.70 34.69 13.32
CA VAL A 47 -12.40 34.98 11.88
C VAL A 47 -11.79 33.76 11.13
N SER A 48 -12.39 33.48 9.97
CA SER A 48 -11.88 32.84 8.73
C SER A 48 -11.46 31.36 8.71
N GLU A 49 -12.31 30.54 8.08
CA GLU A 49 -12.13 30.09 6.69
C GLU A 49 -10.68 29.80 6.25
N ALA A 50 -10.36 28.52 6.03
CA ALA A 50 -9.90 28.02 4.73
C ALA A 50 -9.30 26.61 4.81
N ALA A 51 -9.71 25.80 3.83
CA ALA A 51 -8.95 24.71 3.21
C ALA A 51 -8.66 23.47 4.07
N SER A 52 -9.59 22.53 3.96
CA SER A 52 -9.27 21.11 3.75
C SER A 52 -8.10 21.00 2.75
N GLN A 53 -6.88 20.76 3.26
CA GLN A 53 -5.72 20.42 2.45
C GLN A 53 -5.37 18.97 2.74
N THR A 54 -5.85 18.09 1.87
CA THR A 54 -5.30 16.76 1.66
C THR A 54 -3.88 16.92 1.13
N ALA A 55 -2.92 17.16 2.03
CA ALA A 55 -1.49 17.08 1.75
C ALA A 55 -1.01 15.69 2.18
N GLY A 56 -0.23 15.05 1.30
CA GLY A 56 0.12 13.63 1.33
C GLY A 56 0.32 13.02 2.71
N ILE A 57 -0.46 11.98 2.99
CA ILE A 57 -0.25 11.12 4.15
C ILE A 57 1.10 10.43 3.93
N ILE A 58 2.14 10.94 4.57
CA ILE A 58 3.35 10.15 4.82
C ILE A 58 2.92 9.15 5.89
N VAL A 59 2.70 7.90 5.48
CA VAL A 59 2.47 6.82 6.43
C VAL A 59 3.80 6.53 7.10
N GLU A 60 4.00 7.12 8.28
CA GLU A 60 5.04 6.74 9.23
C GLU A 60 5.02 5.21 9.39
N PRO A 61 6.11 4.49 9.08
CA PRO A 61 6.05 3.02 9.12
C PRO A 61 5.78 2.45 10.52
N ALA A 62 5.89 3.26 11.57
CA ALA A 62 5.48 2.93 12.94
C ALA A 62 3.95 2.85 13.14
N GLN A 63 3.13 3.31 12.18
CA GLN A 63 1.65 3.23 12.24
C GLN A 63 1.09 1.96 11.61
N ILE A 64 1.94 1.07 11.09
CA ILE A 64 1.53 -0.13 10.38
C ILE A 64 1.76 -1.34 11.29
N SER A 65 0.71 -1.85 11.93
CA SER A 65 0.75 -3.12 12.68
C SER A 65 0.83 -4.31 11.71
N ASN A 66 1.96 -4.46 11.00
CA ASN A 66 2.22 -5.54 10.07
C ASN A 66 3.41 -6.36 10.59
N PRO A 67 3.24 -7.68 10.86
CA PRO A 67 4.32 -8.54 11.34
C PRO A 67 5.59 -8.51 10.48
N VAL A 68 5.45 -8.24 9.18
CA VAL A 68 6.60 -8.11 8.26
C VAL A 68 7.44 -6.87 8.61
N LEU A 69 6.80 -5.75 8.93
CA LEU A 69 7.50 -4.51 9.29
C LEU A 69 8.19 -4.63 10.65
N ASP A 70 7.56 -5.32 11.60
CA ASP A 70 8.18 -5.63 12.89
C ASP A 70 9.46 -6.46 12.69
N SER A 71 9.45 -7.44 11.77
CA SER A 71 10.60 -8.31 11.50
C SER A 71 11.83 -7.56 10.98
N VAL A 72 11.62 -6.41 10.33
CA VAL A 72 12.69 -5.58 9.76
C VAL A 72 13.01 -4.35 10.59
N SER A 73 12.26 -4.10 11.68
CA SER A 73 12.42 -2.92 12.54
C SER A 73 13.81 -2.82 13.20
N GLN A 74 14.50 -3.95 13.36
CA GLN A 74 15.86 -4.02 13.88
C GLN A 74 16.93 -3.49 12.90
N PHE A 75 16.62 -3.44 11.60
CA PHE A 75 17.54 -2.92 10.61
C PHE A 75 17.39 -1.41 10.51
N GLU A 76 18.50 -0.70 10.33
CA GLU A 76 18.45 0.75 10.13
C GLU A 76 17.75 1.08 8.79
N ARG A 77 16.75 1.97 8.83
CA ARG A 77 16.15 2.50 7.61
C ARG A 77 17.07 3.53 6.97
N ARG A 78 17.67 3.17 5.84
CA ARG A 78 18.47 4.09 5.01
C ARG A 78 17.87 4.27 3.63
N PHE A 79 18.20 5.38 2.99
CA PHE A 79 17.93 5.59 1.58
C PHE A 79 19.02 4.89 0.75
N VAL A 80 18.62 4.00 -0.16
CA VAL A 80 19.56 3.19 -0.97
C VAL A 80 19.93 3.91 -2.26
N GLY A 81 19.02 4.70 -2.82
CA GLY A 81 19.25 5.43 -4.05
C GLY A 81 17.98 5.64 -4.86
N THR A 82 18.18 6.18 -6.05
CA THR A 82 17.13 6.45 -7.03
C THR A 82 17.44 5.66 -8.30
N VAL A 83 16.44 4.95 -8.84
CA VAL A 83 16.56 4.18 -10.09
C VAL A 83 15.46 4.56 -11.08
N GLU A 84 15.76 4.44 -12.37
CA GLU A 84 14.76 4.57 -13.41
C GLU A 84 13.97 3.26 -13.54
N TYR A 85 12.66 3.37 -13.67
CA TYR A 85 11.81 2.22 -13.95
C TYR A 85 12.04 1.73 -15.38
N GLU A 86 12.34 0.45 -15.50
CA GLU A 86 12.43 -0.24 -16.78
C GLU A 86 11.42 -1.40 -16.81
N PRO A 87 10.51 -1.45 -17.79
CA PRO A 87 9.58 -2.56 -17.93
C PRO A 87 10.31 -3.91 -18.01
N LYS A 88 9.81 -4.93 -17.30
CA LYS A 88 10.34 -6.30 -17.26
C LYS A 88 11.75 -6.46 -16.67
N LYS A 89 12.35 -5.38 -16.16
CA LYS A 89 13.58 -5.48 -15.38
C LYS A 89 13.21 -5.69 -13.92
N LEU A 90 13.85 -6.68 -13.31
CA LEU A 90 13.67 -6.94 -11.88
C LEU A 90 14.29 -5.81 -11.09
N LEU A 91 13.43 -5.06 -10.41
CA LEU A 91 13.80 -3.80 -9.75
C LEU A 91 14.79 -4.02 -8.62
N LEU A 92 14.82 -5.22 -8.01
CA LEU A 92 15.48 -5.42 -6.71
C LEU A 92 16.51 -6.56 -6.64
N LYS A 93 16.89 -7.19 -7.75
CA LYS A 93 17.84 -8.33 -7.74
C LYS A 93 19.20 -8.01 -7.11
N SER A 94 19.65 -6.75 -7.11
CA SER A 94 20.90 -6.32 -6.48
C SER A 94 20.76 -5.84 -5.03
N HIS A 95 19.57 -5.93 -4.44
CA HIS A 95 19.24 -5.29 -3.16
C HIS A 95 18.94 -6.25 -2.00
N GLU A 96 19.30 -7.52 -2.12
CA GLU A 96 19.04 -8.58 -1.12
C GLU A 96 19.58 -8.27 0.29
N LEU A 97 20.52 -7.35 0.44
CA LEU A 97 21.12 -6.94 1.72
C LEU A 97 20.60 -5.59 2.27
N HIS A 98 19.58 -5.00 1.67
CA HIS A 98 19.08 -3.67 1.99
C HIS A 98 17.69 -3.69 2.65
N TYR A 99 17.37 -4.69 3.47
CA TYR A 99 16.08 -4.75 4.17
C TYR A 99 15.85 -3.52 5.05
N ASN A 100 14.57 -3.14 5.20
CA ASN A 100 14.10 -1.90 5.83
C ASN A 100 14.57 -0.59 5.16
N CYS A 101 15.36 -0.66 4.08
CA CYS A 101 15.82 0.51 3.37
C CYS A 101 14.81 0.93 2.29
N VAL A 102 14.91 2.19 1.87
CA VAL A 102 14.03 2.81 0.88
C VAL A 102 14.76 2.96 -0.44
N LEU A 103 14.19 2.40 -1.51
CA LEU A 103 14.59 2.63 -2.89
C LEU A 103 13.57 3.55 -3.55
N GLN A 104 14.04 4.63 -4.15
CA GLN A 104 13.18 5.49 -4.95
C GLN A 104 13.18 5.07 -6.41
N VAL A 105 12.00 4.93 -6.99
CA VAL A 105 11.82 4.53 -8.39
C VAL A 105 11.13 5.67 -9.13
N CYS A 106 11.77 6.13 -10.20
CA CYS A 106 11.25 7.14 -11.10
C CYS A 106 10.56 6.46 -12.28
N ILE A 107 9.28 6.77 -12.51
CA ILE A 107 8.49 6.19 -13.59
C ILE A 107 8.03 7.31 -14.50
N SER A 108 8.50 7.31 -15.75
CA SER A 108 8.05 8.28 -16.74
C SER A 108 6.61 8.01 -17.16
N GLN A 109 5.89 9.08 -17.52
CA GLN A 109 4.51 9.01 -18.01
C GLN A 109 4.34 7.98 -19.16
N GLU A 110 5.34 7.88 -20.03
CA GLU A 110 5.36 6.92 -21.16
C GLU A 110 5.29 5.46 -20.70
N HIS A 111 5.89 5.12 -19.55
CA HIS A 111 5.78 3.80 -18.96
C HIS A 111 4.45 3.58 -18.21
N LEU A 112 3.89 4.62 -17.59
CA LEU A 112 2.61 4.55 -16.90
C LEU A 112 1.43 4.30 -17.85
N ASN A 113 1.52 4.86 -19.04
CA ASN A 113 0.50 4.75 -20.09
C ASN A 113 0.67 3.51 -20.97
N ALA A 114 1.76 2.76 -20.81
CA ALA A 114 1.92 1.50 -21.50
C ALA A 114 0.90 0.47 -21.01
N ASN A 115 0.23 -0.20 -21.95
CA ASN A 115 -0.58 -1.36 -21.64
C ASN A 115 0.33 -2.51 -21.20
N ASN A 116 0.04 -3.04 -20.02
CA ASN A 116 0.76 -4.20 -19.51
C ASN A 116 -0.16 -5.42 -19.59
N ASP A 117 -0.19 -6.03 -20.78
CA ASP A 117 -1.10 -7.14 -21.10
C ASP A 117 -0.79 -8.41 -20.28
N LYS A 118 0.44 -8.50 -19.76
CA LYS A 118 0.88 -9.55 -18.86
C LYS A 118 0.70 -9.04 -17.44
N ARG A 119 -0.33 -9.53 -16.73
CA ARG A 119 -0.59 -9.22 -15.31
C ARG A 119 0.46 -9.87 -14.40
N GLU A 120 1.70 -9.43 -14.52
CA GLU A 120 2.86 -9.82 -13.70
C GLU A 120 2.76 -9.15 -12.33
N LEU A 121 1.86 -9.68 -11.51
CA LEU A 121 1.48 -9.12 -10.23
C LEU A 121 1.22 -10.25 -9.24
N TRP A 122 2.00 -10.29 -8.17
CA TRP A 122 1.90 -11.29 -7.11
C TRP A 122 1.96 -10.64 -5.73
N GLY A 123 1.07 -11.05 -4.84
CA GLY A 123 0.96 -10.49 -3.49
C GLY A 123 0.02 -9.29 -3.37
N THR A 124 -0.17 -8.83 -2.13
CA THR A 124 -1.04 -7.72 -1.74
C THR A 124 -0.45 -7.05 -0.52
N GLU A 125 -0.38 -5.71 -0.52
CA GLU A 125 0.39 -4.89 0.44
C GLU A 125 1.91 -5.12 0.40
N VAL A 126 2.34 -6.38 0.44
CA VAL A 126 3.69 -6.84 0.17
C VAL A 126 3.69 -7.62 -1.15
N TYR A 127 4.51 -7.17 -2.09
CA TYR A 127 4.61 -7.72 -3.44
C TYR A 127 5.96 -8.40 -3.65
N THR A 128 6.02 -9.39 -4.53
CA THR A 128 7.30 -9.98 -4.97
C THR A 128 8.08 -8.98 -5.82
N ASP A 129 9.41 -9.02 -5.79
CA ASP A 129 10.27 -8.22 -6.67
C ASP A 129 10.05 -8.45 -8.17
N ASP A 130 9.49 -9.60 -8.56
CA ASP A 130 9.04 -9.92 -9.92
C ASP A 130 7.73 -9.22 -10.32
N SER A 131 7.01 -8.60 -9.37
CA SER A 131 5.79 -7.86 -9.68
C SER A 131 6.10 -6.53 -10.35
N ASP A 132 5.45 -6.30 -11.49
CA ASP A 132 5.54 -5.06 -12.26
C ASP A 132 4.99 -3.90 -11.44
N LEU A 133 5.84 -2.88 -11.22
CA LEU A 133 5.50 -1.77 -10.33
C LEU A 133 4.30 -0.96 -10.84
N VAL A 134 4.16 -0.79 -12.16
CA VAL A 134 2.99 -0.09 -12.73
C VAL A 134 1.71 -0.88 -12.46
N CYS A 135 1.75 -2.21 -12.57
CA CYS A 135 0.63 -3.07 -12.18
C CYS A 135 0.33 -3.01 -10.68
N VAL A 136 1.35 -2.96 -9.82
CA VAL A 136 1.19 -2.78 -8.37
C VAL A 136 0.50 -1.46 -8.05
N LEU A 137 0.93 -0.36 -8.66
CA LEU A 137 0.32 0.96 -8.44
C LEU A 137 -1.16 0.98 -8.87
N ARG A 138 -1.50 0.37 -10.01
CA ARG A 138 -2.91 0.21 -10.44
C ARG A 138 -3.71 -0.66 -9.47
N HIS A 139 -3.12 -1.75 -8.98
CA HIS A 139 -3.76 -2.63 -7.99
C HIS A 139 -4.03 -1.89 -6.68
N LEU A 140 -3.14 -0.99 -6.25
CA LEU A 140 -3.35 -0.08 -5.12
C LEU A 140 -4.37 1.03 -5.40
N GLY A 141 -4.92 1.11 -6.62
CA GLY A 141 -5.94 2.09 -7.00
C GLY A 141 -5.39 3.42 -7.49
N HIS A 142 -4.08 3.51 -7.75
CA HIS A 142 -3.50 4.72 -8.32
C HIS A 142 -3.85 4.82 -9.81
N THR A 143 -4.31 6.00 -10.23
CA THR A 143 -4.66 6.31 -11.62
C THR A 143 -3.62 7.25 -12.21
N PHE A 144 -3.16 6.96 -13.42
CA PHE A 144 -2.13 7.77 -14.08
C PHE A 144 -2.78 8.79 -15.03
N THR A 145 -2.20 9.98 -15.07
CA THR A 145 -2.64 11.04 -15.98
C THR A 145 -1.51 11.38 -16.96
N ASN A 146 -0.95 12.59 -16.84
CA ASN A 146 0.10 13.14 -17.69
C ASN A 146 1.32 13.59 -16.87
N GLU A 147 1.65 12.81 -15.84
CA GLU A 147 2.72 13.09 -14.90
C GLU A 147 3.74 11.96 -14.89
N ASP A 148 4.96 12.30 -14.49
CA ASP A 148 5.94 11.31 -14.06
C ASP A 148 5.65 10.95 -12.60
N LEU A 149 6.07 9.77 -12.14
CA LEU A 149 5.95 9.37 -10.74
C LEU A 149 7.30 9.17 -10.08
N CYS A 150 7.35 9.51 -8.81
CA CYS A 150 8.44 9.19 -7.90
C CYS A 150 7.85 8.32 -6.78
N VAL A 151 8.28 7.06 -6.73
CA VAL A 151 7.71 6.03 -5.85
C VAL A 151 8.78 5.59 -4.86
N ASP A 152 8.48 5.67 -3.57
CA ASP A 152 9.37 5.21 -2.51
C ASP A 152 8.98 3.76 -2.13
N LEU A 153 9.88 2.80 -2.38
CA LEU A 153 9.70 1.38 -2.08
C LEU A 153 10.45 0.99 -0.82
N LEU A 154 9.79 0.31 0.11
CA LEU A 154 10.44 -0.36 1.23
C LEU A 154 10.90 -1.74 0.80
N ILE A 155 12.20 -2.01 0.92
CA ILE A 155 12.78 -3.31 0.63
C ILE A 155 12.54 -4.25 1.82
N LEU A 156 11.97 -5.42 1.55
CA LEU A 156 11.55 -6.41 2.54
C LEU A 156 12.14 -7.80 2.24
N PRO A 157 12.38 -8.64 3.26
CA PRO A 157 12.76 -10.02 3.04
C PRO A 157 11.62 -10.80 2.37
N GLN A 158 11.98 -11.91 1.73
CA GLN A 158 11.01 -12.82 1.14
C GLN A 158 9.96 -13.28 2.16
N LEU A 159 8.71 -13.40 1.71
CA LEU A 159 7.65 -14.03 2.50
C LEU A 159 7.60 -15.53 2.24
N ARG A 160 7.06 -16.28 3.22
CA ARG A 160 6.79 -17.71 3.05
C ARG A 160 5.72 -17.98 1.99
N ALA A 161 4.74 -17.08 1.89
CA ALA A 161 3.70 -17.10 0.89
C ALA A 161 3.16 -15.69 0.70
N TYR A 162 2.70 -15.41 -0.51
CA TYR A 162 2.10 -14.13 -0.89
C TYR A 162 0.63 -14.37 -1.17
N GLN A 163 -0.22 -13.59 -0.50
CA GLN A 163 -1.66 -13.65 -0.72
C GLN A 163 -2.05 -12.73 -1.88
N GLY A 164 -2.70 -13.29 -2.90
CA GLY A 164 -3.34 -12.50 -3.96
C GLY A 164 -4.68 -11.92 -3.53
N SER A 165 -5.12 -10.85 -4.19
CA SER A 165 -6.40 -10.18 -3.97
C SER A 165 -6.95 -9.54 -5.24
N LEU A 166 -8.25 -9.24 -5.26
CA LEU A 166 -8.85 -8.33 -6.24
C LEU A 166 -8.94 -6.93 -5.62
N LYS A 167 -8.22 -5.95 -6.18
CA LYS A 167 -8.30 -4.53 -5.80
C LYS A 167 -8.36 -3.67 -7.05
N SER A 168 -9.19 -2.63 -7.02
CA SER A 168 -9.30 -1.66 -8.13
C SER A 168 -9.56 -2.31 -9.50
N GLY A 169 -10.30 -3.42 -9.52
CA GLY A 169 -10.59 -4.19 -10.74
C GLY A 169 -9.43 -5.04 -11.28
N LEU A 170 -8.27 -5.05 -10.61
CA LEU A 170 -7.10 -5.85 -10.98
C LEU A 170 -6.89 -7.01 -9.98
N VAL A 171 -6.61 -8.19 -10.51
CA VAL A 171 -6.32 -9.39 -9.69
C VAL A 171 -4.81 -9.55 -9.56
N SER A 172 -4.31 -9.57 -8.33
CA SER A 172 -2.97 -10.06 -7.98
C SER A 172 -3.01 -11.56 -7.69
N ARG A 173 -1.94 -12.28 -8.05
CA ARG A 173 -1.83 -13.72 -7.86
C ARG A 173 -1.23 -14.06 -6.50
N SER A 174 -1.65 -15.17 -5.91
CA SER A 174 -0.93 -15.77 -4.79
C SER A 174 0.33 -16.46 -5.27
N TRP A 175 1.32 -16.62 -4.39
CA TRP A 175 2.54 -17.37 -4.68
C TRP A 175 3.12 -17.99 -3.40
N ASP A 176 3.28 -19.31 -3.38
CA ASP A 176 3.74 -20.05 -2.19
C ASP A 176 5.26 -20.20 -2.06
N LYS A 177 6.03 -19.96 -3.12
CA LYS A 177 7.48 -20.10 -3.11
C LYS A 177 8.12 -19.18 -4.13
N HIS A 178 8.79 -18.15 -3.63
CA HIS A 178 9.55 -17.18 -4.40
C HIS A 178 10.98 -17.13 -3.84
N ASP A 179 11.97 -16.93 -4.71
CA ASP A 179 13.40 -16.99 -4.41
C ASP A 179 14.10 -15.63 -4.48
N GLY A 180 13.34 -14.55 -4.73
CA GLY A 180 13.82 -13.17 -4.67
C GLY A 180 13.44 -12.47 -3.37
N ILE A 181 13.27 -11.15 -3.43
CA ILE A 181 12.86 -10.36 -2.26
C ILE A 181 11.44 -9.81 -2.40
N SER A 182 10.99 -9.10 -1.37
CA SER A 182 9.69 -8.44 -1.37
C SER A 182 9.83 -6.93 -1.32
N TYR A 183 8.76 -6.23 -1.67
CA TYR A 183 8.67 -4.80 -1.42
C TYR A 183 7.26 -4.35 -1.05
N MET A 184 7.20 -3.17 -0.44
CA MET A 184 5.96 -2.44 -0.16
C MET A 184 6.09 -1.02 -0.72
N VAL A 185 5.01 -0.48 -1.26
CA VAL A 185 4.95 0.93 -1.68
C VAL A 185 4.70 1.79 -0.44
N LEU A 186 5.62 2.69 -0.11
CA LEU A 186 5.48 3.62 1.02
C LEU A 186 4.84 4.94 0.60
N ASN A 187 5.28 5.48 -0.53
CA ASN A 187 4.85 6.79 -1.00
C ASN A 187 4.81 6.84 -2.53
N ILE A 188 3.89 7.64 -3.05
CA ILE A 188 3.72 7.92 -4.47
C ILE A 188 3.61 9.43 -4.62
N LYS A 189 4.54 10.03 -5.36
CA LYS A 189 4.58 11.46 -5.63
C LYS A 189 4.42 11.71 -7.12
N SER A 190 3.45 12.55 -7.45
CA SER A 190 3.29 13.13 -8.78
C SER A 190 4.40 14.13 -9.07
N MET A 191 5.06 13.97 -10.21
CA MET A 191 6.14 14.82 -10.67
C MET A 191 5.80 15.44 -12.04
N PRO A 192 6.27 16.67 -12.32
CA PRO A 192 6.06 17.29 -13.62
C PRO A 192 6.58 16.40 -14.76
N GLN A 193 5.90 16.45 -15.91
CA GLN A 193 6.30 15.69 -17.09
C GLN A 193 7.78 15.95 -17.46
N GLY A 194 8.52 14.88 -17.75
CA GLY A 194 9.94 14.96 -18.09
C GLY A 194 10.87 15.11 -16.88
N TRP A 195 10.36 15.02 -15.65
CA TRP A 195 11.16 15.00 -14.45
C TRP A 195 12.09 13.77 -14.42
N CYS A 196 11.62 12.57 -14.78
CA CYS A 196 12.46 11.37 -14.81
C CYS A 196 13.67 11.57 -15.73
N LYS A 197 13.44 12.12 -16.94
CA LYS A 197 14.51 12.45 -17.89
C LYS A 197 15.52 13.40 -17.28
N LYS A 198 15.09 14.44 -16.55
CA LYS A 198 16.01 15.37 -15.88
C LYS A 198 16.84 14.71 -14.78
N VAL A 199 16.25 13.77 -14.03
CA VAL A 199 16.96 13.04 -12.96
C VAL A 199 18.10 12.21 -13.53
N PHE A 200 17.91 11.56 -14.68
CA PHE A 200 18.91 10.64 -15.26
C PHE A 200 19.74 11.23 -16.41
N ASN A 201 19.40 12.40 -16.95
CA ASN A 201 20.14 13.05 -18.06
C ASN A 201 21.32 13.93 -17.60
N THR A 202 21.83 13.77 -16.38
CA THR A 202 22.93 14.60 -15.85
C THR A 202 24.32 14.23 -16.41
N GLN A 203 24.42 13.71 -17.64
CA GLN A 203 25.72 13.36 -18.27
C GLN A 203 25.89 13.81 -19.73
N THR A 204 25.08 14.74 -20.27
CA THR A 204 25.17 15.05 -21.72
C THR A 204 25.14 16.51 -22.16
N GLU A 205 25.34 17.51 -21.28
CA GLU A 205 25.35 18.92 -21.72
C GLU A 205 26.36 19.85 -21.01
N ASP A 206 27.61 19.43 -20.77
CA ASP A 206 28.65 20.35 -20.25
C ASP A 206 30.04 20.21 -20.91
N TYR A 207 30.10 19.85 -22.20
CA TYR A 207 31.33 20.00 -22.99
C TYR A 207 31.05 20.50 -24.42
N VAL A 208 30.80 21.81 -24.55
CA VAL A 208 31.08 22.55 -25.79
C VAL A 208 32.06 23.64 -25.43
N TRP A 209 33.34 23.41 -25.71
CA TRP A 209 34.34 24.48 -25.71
C TRP A 209 34.15 25.28 -27.00
N PHE A 210 33.83 26.58 -26.87
CA PHE A 210 34.04 27.58 -27.93
C PHE A 210 35.52 27.90 -28.07
#